data_AF-A0A4Q5PBU9-F1
#
_entry.id   AF-A0A4Q5PBU9-F1
#
_cell.length_a   1.000
_cell.length_b   1.000
_cell.length_c   1.000
_cell.angle_alpha   90.00
_cell.angle_beta   90.00
_cell.angle_gamma   90.00
#
_symmetry.space_group_name_H-M   'P 1'
#
loop_
_entity.id
_entity.type
_entity.pdbx_description
1 polymer ?
#
loop_
_entity_poly.entity_id
_entity_poly.type
_entity_poly.pdbx_seq_one_letter_code
_entity_poly.pdbx_strand_id
1 'polypeptide(L)'
;MRTGRADRTASRAWATSAVSACLCLALAAPSPAFAQALTSDLLAPVPGGFVRPDNLPSRRIGNAIPQPPGTLQNTTQTSLLSPQRQDQPLVTPTPAASGAADSGYDALNRKRKPIKYYPGQQKPKRPVGPGSAPPPLIPETRPLPPSSKAAKPPVAPSIAGTVIGQPSRRRLAVDPDPYAPTGIRVGSFLVKSAVEIMGGYSDNPARLLQPKGSALYQIAPELLAASNWSRHSVVVDLRGSFTGYDKEFPSAVLQQVSPSPENIDRAEFNGKIAARIDATRDTRINTEARMRVGSDNPGSPNNRPGLREFPLFTTTGGTVGVEQDFNRFQLKMDALVDRTVYQDSKLIDGGTAPNTDRNFNQYGGVGRVSYEVLPGLKPFGEIQGDVRIHDEQADRFGYLRDSSGGYIKAGSTFEFTRLLTGEASIGYLARKYEDPRLEVLRGLLTSASLVWSATPLTTARFTTTTSIDETTVPGVPGVLTRLYTVQVDHDFRRWLTAIGKFTYGTQDYQENFRSDKIYSIEGNLIYKMSRELWVKAQVRRDILESNIAGASTAATVVMLGVRLQR
;
A
#
# COMPACT_ATOMS: atom_id res chain seq x y z
N MET A 1 18.24 -77.61 -24.77
CA MET A 1 19.61 -77.91 -25.26
C MET A 1 20.14 -76.70 -26.00
N ARG A 2 21.45 -76.43 -25.93
CA ARG A 2 22.21 -75.35 -26.60
C ARG A 2 21.87 -73.88 -26.27
N THR A 3 22.91 -73.23 -25.77
CA THR A 3 23.08 -71.81 -25.45
C THR A 3 23.52 -70.98 -26.68
N GLY A 4 23.17 -69.68 -26.70
CA GLY A 4 23.78 -68.65 -27.55
C GLY A 4 23.99 -67.38 -26.71
N ARG A 5 25.10 -66.64 -26.92
CA ARG A 5 25.63 -65.65 -25.96
C ARG A 5 26.21 -64.44 -26.69
N ALA A 6 25.80 -63.23 -26.29
CA ALA A 6 26.41 -61.89 -26.49
C ALA A 6 25.26 -60.83 -26.41
N ASP A 7 25.44 -59.61 -25.91
CA ASP A 7 26.64 -59.01 -25.30
C ASP A 7 26.31 -58.00 -24.19
N ARG A 8 27.34 -57.59 -23.42
CA ARG A 8 27.27 -56.52 -22.41
C ARG A 8 27.62 -55.17 -23.03
N THR A 9 26.98 -54.07 -22.60
CA THR A 9 27.61 -53.05 -21.71
C THR A 9 26.78 -51.76 -21.60
N ALA A 10 26.90 -51.15 -20.41
CA ALA A 10 26.67 -49.72 -20.08
C ALA A 10 25.26 -49.09 -20.26
N SER A 11 24.88 -48.06 -19.49
CA SER A 11 25.20 -47.70 -18.10
C SER A 11 24.31 -46.52 -17.66
N ARG A 12 23.86 -46.49 -16.40
CA ARG A 12 23.33 -45.29 -15.68
C ARG A 12 22.02 -44.68 -16.24
N ALA A 13 21.17 -44.02 -15.46
CA ALA A 13 20.88 -44.07 -14.03
C ALA A 13 19.56 -43.29 -13.82
N TRP A 14 18.41 -43.97 -13.76
CA TRP A 14 17.12 -43.32 -13.53
C TRP A 14 16.64 -43.60 -12.10
N ALA A 15 16.96 -42.69 -11.20
CA ALA A 15 16.53 -42.70 -9.81
C ALA A 15 16.23 -41.28 -9.33
N THR A 16 15.11 -40.68 -9.78
CA THR A 16 14.39 -39.57 -9.11
C THR A 16 13.06 -39.27 -9.83
N SER A 17 12.04 -40.10 -9.61
CA SER A 17 10.65 -39.80 -10.03
C SER A 17 9.71 -39.89 -8.83
N ALA A 18 9.91 -38.97 -7.87
CA ALA A 18 9.17 -38.92 -6.61
C ALA A 18 8.92 -37.49 -6.10
N VAL A 19 8.68 -36.52 -7.01
CA VAL A 19 8.19 -35.17 -6.65
C VAL A 19 7.16 -34.70 -7.69
N SER A 20 5.98 -35.31 -7.69
CA SER A 20 4.82 -34.88 -8.51
C SER A 20 3.50 -35.32 -7.87
N ALA A 21 3.26 -34.88 -6.63
CA ALA A 21 2.06 -35.21 -5.85
C ALA A 21 1.55 -34.06 -4.95
N CYS A 22 1.97 -32.80 -5.22
CA CYS A 22 1.52 -31.61 -4.47
C CYS A 22 1.16 -30.46 -5.42
N LEU A 23 0.36 -30.73 -6.46
CA LEU A 23 -0.08 -29.74 -7.44
C LEU A 23 -1.58 -29.87 -7.77
N CYS A 24 -2.39 -29.97 -6.70
CA CYS A 24 -3.85 -29.85 -6.74
C CYS A 24 -4.34 -29.20 -5.45
N LEU A 25 -4.75 -27.93 -5.52
CA LEU A 25 -6.07 -27.44 -5.09
C LEU A 25 -6.15 -25.91 -5.28
N ALA A 26 -7.04 -25.51 -6.19
CA ALA A 26 -7.50 -24.13 -6.39
C ALA A 26 -8.46 -23.73 -5.25
N LEU A 27 -9.01 -22.51 -5.12
CA LEU A 27 -9.61 -21.54 -6.06
C LEU A 27 -9.56 -20.14 -5.41
N ALA A 28 -9.65 -18.97 -6.14
CA ALA A 28 -9.30 -17.70 -5.45
C ALA A 28 -9.72 -16.19 -5.78
N ALA A 29 -10.98 -15.78 -6.13
CA ALA A 29 -11.64 -14.41 -6.30
C ALA A 29 -11.01 -12.98 -5.88
N PRO A 30 -11.75 -11.85 -5.63
CA PRO A 30 -11.67 -10.64 -6.47
C PRO A 30 -10.56 -9.59 -6.20
N SER A 31 -9.86 -9.19 -7.27
CA SER A 31 -9.25 -7.88 -7.48
C SER A 31 -9.45 -7.46 -8.94
N PRO A 32 -9.71 -6.18 -9.26
CA PRO A 32 -10.00 -5.77 -10.64
C PRO A 32 -8.82 -6.09 -11.56
N ALA A 33 -9.12 -6.73 -12.71
CA ALA A 33 -8.13 -7.01 -13.73
C ALA A 33 -7.76 -5.72 -14.48
N PHE A 34 -6.59 -5.20 -14.14
CA PHE A 34 -5.89 -4.20 -14.94
C PHE A 34 -4.62 -4.83 -15.51
N ALA A 35 -4.31 -4.57 -16.78
CA ALA A 35 -2.99 -4.88 -17.31
C ALA A 35 -2.02 -3.79 -16.84
N GLN A 36 -1.63 -3.90 -15.58
CA GLN A 36 -0.79 -2.90 -14.91
C GLN A 36 0.61 -2.89 -15.54
N ALA A 37 1.06 -1.70 -15.95
CA ALA A 37 2.49 -1.41 -16.00
C ALA A 37 3.00 -1.36 -14.54
N LEU A 38 3.37 -2.53 -14.03
CA LEU A 38 3.80 -2.76 -12.64
C LEU A 38 5.16 -2.10 -12.40
N THR A 39 5.18 -0.83 -12.01
CA THR A 39 6.39 -0.24 -11.43
C THR A 39 6.65 -0.90 -10.09
N SER A 40 7.90 -1.31 -9.85
CA SER A 40 8.26 -2.04 -8.64
C SER A 40 8.08 -1.22 -7.35
N ASP A 41 7.94 0.11 -7.44
CA ASP A 41 7.63 1.02 -6.31
C ASP A 41 6.14 1.08 -5.96
N LEU A 42 5.22 1.01 -6.93
CA LEU A 42 3.77 1.02 -6.65
C LEU A 42 3.31 -0.20 -5.85
N LEU A 43 4.10 -1.28 -5.87
CA LEU A 43 3.92 -2.49 -5.07
C LEU A 43 5.15 -2.82 -4.20
N ALA A 44 6.05 -1.87 -3.95
CA ALA A 44 7.00 -2.00 -2.87
C ALA A 44 6.20 -1.97 -1.56
N PRO A 45 6.31 -2.98 -0.67
CA PRO A 45 5.59 -2.94 0.59
C PRO A 45 6.05 -1.74 1.40
N VAL A 46 5.20 -0.71 1.49
CA VAL A 46 5.48 0.49 2.29
C VAL A 46 5.89 0.03 3.70
N PRO A 47 7.12 0.35 4.16
CA PRO A 47 7.61 -0.13 5.45
C PRO A 47 6.80 0.51 6.60
N GLY A 48 5.73 -0.18 7.00
CA GLY A 48 4.72 0.35 7.92
C GLY A 48 3.32 -0.24 7.75
N GLY A 49 3.02 -0.94 6.64
CA GLY A 49 1.69 -1.55 6.42
C GLY A 49 1.35 -2.68 7.39
N PHE A 50 2.28 -3.63 7.61
CA PHE A 50 2.06 -4.83 8.44
C PHE A 50 3.27 -5.27 9.29
N VAL A 51 4.34 -4.47 9.23
CA VAL A 51 5.58 -4.63 10.01
C VAL A 51 5.88 -3.26 10.64
N ARG A 52 6.11 -3.22 11.96
CA ARG A 52 6.47 -1.97 12.64
C ARG A 52 7.81 -1.44 12.12
N PRO A 53 8.02 -0.11 12.09
CA PRO A 53 9.34 0.46 11.84
C PRO A 53 10.43 -0.17 12.72
N ASP A 54 10.09 -0.50 13.97
CA ASP A 54 10.98 -1.15 14.96
C ASP A 54 11.42 -2.57 14.60
N ASN A 55 10.71 -3.25 13.68
CA ASN A 55 10.99 -4.61 13.22
C ASN A 55 11.66 -4.65 11.84
N LEU A 56 11.88 -3.50 11.21
CA LEU A 56 12.73 -3.39 10.03
C LEU A 56 14.20 -3.49 10.49
N PRO A 57 15.11 -4.04 9.67
CA PRO A 57 16.54 -3.88 9.89
C PRO A 57 16.85 -2.37 9.89
N SER A 58 17.20 -1.82 11.05
CA SER A 58 17.48 -0.39 11.16
C SER A 58 18.66 -0.03 10.26
N ARG A 59 18.46 0.98 9.40
CA ARG A 59 19.56 1.63 8.66
C ARG A 59 20.59 2.07 9.70
N ARG A 60 21.72 1.37 9.80
CA ARG A 60 22.88 1.83 10.59
C ARG A 60 23.41 3.10 9.92
N ILE A 61 22.91 4.25 10.38
CA ILE A 61 23.68 5.49 10.32
C ILE A 61 24.91 5.25 11.21
N GLY A 62 26.09 5.63 10.73
CA GLY A 62 27.37 5.13 11.24
C GLY A 62 27.61 5.40 12.74
N ASN A 63 28.12 4.38 13.42
CA ASN A 63 28.95 4.42 14.62
C ASN A 63 28.75 5.60 15.60
N ALA A 64 27.67 5.56 16.38
CA ALA A 64 27.67 6.19 17.70
C ALA A 64 28.32 5.23 18.72
N ILE A 65 29.58 5.48 19.08
CA ILE A 65 30.25 4.78 20.20
C ILE A 65 29.64 5.27 21.51
N PRO A 66 29.25 4.40 22.47
CA PRO A 66 28.72 4.85 23.74
C PRO A 66 29.83 5.43 24.62
N GLN A 67 29.78 6.73 24.92
CA GLN A 67 30.60 7.33 25.99
C GLN A 67 29.85 7.30 27.33
N PRO A 68 30.52 6.94 28.45
CA PRO A 68 29.95 7.12 29.79
C PRO A 68 29.95 8.60 30.20
N PRO A 69 29.12 9.01 31.17
CA PRO A 69 28.89 10.43 31.47
C PRO A 69 29.98 11.04 32.36
N GLY A 70 30.49 12.19 31.94
CA GLY A 70 31.06 13.21 32.84
C GLY A 70 32.59 13.30 32.91
N THR A 71 33.16 14.25 32.17
CA THR A 71 34.13 15.25 32.68
C THR A 71 34.40 16.30 31.61
N LEU A 72 34.49 17.58 32.02
CA LEU A 72 34.86 18.71 31.17
C LEU A 72 36.38 18.85 31.12
N GLN A 73 36.98 18.96 29.93
CA GLN A 73 38.30 19.58 29.76
C GLN A 73 38.47 20.13 28.33
N ASN A 74 38.89 21.40 28.24
CA ASN A 74 39.16 22.13 27.00
C ASN A 74 40.61 21.94 26.53
N THR A 75 40.84 21.78 25.23
CA THR A 75 42.04 22.18 24.44
C THR A 75 41.83 21.70 22.99
N THR A 76 42.17 22.41 21.89
CA THR A 76 42.67 23.78 21.66
C THR A 76 42.33 24.20 20.22
N GLN A 77 42.35 25.50 19.91
CA GLN A 77 42.04 26.04 18.56
C GLN A 77 43.29 26.27 17.69
N THR A 78 43.07 26.34 16.37
CA THR A 78 43.87 27.14 15.41
C THR A 78 42.88 27.79 14.44
N SER A 79 42.51 29.07 14.63
CA SER A 79 43.24 30.30 14.28
C SER A 79 43.15 30.69 12.81
N LEU A 80 42.43 31.79 12.54
CA LEU A 80 42.76 32.81 11.52
C LEU A 80 42.12 34.17 11.90
N LEU A 81 42.94 35.05 12.50
CA LEU A 81 43.02 36.53 12.37
C LEU A 81 41.70 37.35 12.22
N SER A 82 41.24 38.14 13.21
CA SER A 82 41.68 39.51 13.62
C SER A 82 41.00 40.66 12.82
N PRO A 83 40.95 41.95 13.30
CA PRO A 83 41.51 42.55 14.52
C PRO A 83 40.60 43.53 15.33
N GLN A 84 41.10 43.96 16.53
CA GLN A 84 40.80 45.22 17.27
C GLN A 84 39.41 45.41 17.96
N ARG A 85 39.29 46.02 19.16
CA ARG A 85 40.28 46.56 20.13
C ARG A 85 39.64 46.84 21.53
N GLN A 86 40.44 46.62 22.59
CA GLN A 86 40.39 47.15 23.98
C GLN A 86 39.33 46.70 25.00
N ASP A 87 39.86 46.32 26.18
CA ASP A 87 39.18 46.00 27.43
C ASP A 87 38.64 47.24 28.17
N GLN A 88 37.55 47.04 28.92
CA GLN A 88 37.29 47.77 30.17
C GLN A 88 36.72 46.81 31.24
N PRO A 89 36.98 47.06 32.53
CA PRO A 89 36.82 46.06 33.59
C PRO A 89 35.37 45.82 34.01
N LEU A 90 35.16 44.70 34.71
CA LEU A 90 33.90 44.30 35.31
C LEU A 90 33.49 45.26 36.44
N VAL A 91 32.72 46.30 36.12
CA VAL A 91 32.15 47.21 37.13
C VAL A 91 31.04 46.49 37.88
N THR A 92 31.30 46.18 39.16
CA THR A 92 30.26 45.82 40.13
C THR A 92 29.21 46.94 40.18
N PRO A 93 27.92 46.68 39.96
CA PRO A 93 26.91 47.71 40.03
C PRO A 93 26.72 48.18 41.48
N THR A 94 27.16 49.40 41.76
CA THR A 94 26.66 50.14 42.92
C THR A 94 25.15 50.30 42.79
N PRO A 95 24.37 50.15 43.88
CA PRO A 95 22.92 50.33 43.81
C PRO A 95 22.61 51.78 43.43
N ALA A 96 21.84 51.97 42.36
CA ALA A 96 21.41 53.30 41.94
C ALA A 96 20.53 53.95 43.01
N ALA A 97 20.75 55.24 43.26
CA ALA A 97 20.03 55.99 44.28
C ALA A 97 18.51 55.98 44.05
N SER A 98 17.74 55.71 45.10
CA SER A 98 16.28 55.89 45.12
C SER A 98 15.94 57.34 44.78
N GLY A 99 15.08 57.58 43.78
CA GLY A 99 14.60 58.94 43.48
C GLY A 99 13.93 59.20 42.12
N ALA A 100 13.93 58.26 41.17
CA ALA A 100 13.47 58.52 39.79
C ALA A 100 12.43 57.51 39.26
N ALA A 101 11.59 56.93 40.12
CA ALA A 101 10.59 55.92 39.73
C ALA A 101 9.19 56.50 39.42
N ASP A 102 8.83 57.66 39.98
CA ASP A 102 7.45 58.16 40.00
C ASP A 102 7.11 59.24 38.94
N SER A 103 8.10 59.83 38.26
CA SER A 103 7.86 60.73 37.13
C SER A 103 7.93 59.95 35.80
N GLY A 104 6.82 59.92 35.05
CA GLY A 104 6.61 59.06 33.87
C GLY A 104 7.40 59.41 32.59
N TYR A 105 8.62 59.94 32.72
CA TYR A 105 9.50 60.38 31.65
C TYR A 105 10.78 59.52 31.60
N ASP A 106 11.53 59.58 30.50
CA ASP A 106 12.89 59.02 30.43
C ASP A 106 13.96 60.09 30.74
N ALA A 107 15.24 59.67 30.79
CA ALA A 107 16.38 60.55 31.07
C ALA A 107 16.63 61.62 29.98
N LEU A 108 15.86 61.60 28.88
CA LEU A 108 15.86 62.63 27.83
C LEU A 108 14.54 63.43 27.84
N ASN A 109 13.82 63.38 28.97
CA ASN A 109 12.55 64.07 29.25
C ASN A 109 11.40 63.72 28.29
N ARG A 110 11.43 62.52 27.69
CA ARG A 110 10.37 62.05 26.76
C ARG A 110 9.35 61.22 27.51
N LYS A 111 8.07 61.39 27.16
CA LYS A 111 6.95 60.64 27.77
C LYS A 111 7.06 59.16 27.39
N ARG A 112 7.24 58.26 28.37
CA ARG A 112 7.44 56.83 28.09
C ARG A 112 6.21 56.22 27.38
N LYS A 113 6.43 55.49 26.29
CA LYS A 113 5.37 54.71 25.62
C LYS A 113 4.88 53.60 26.56
N PRO A 114 3.55 53.40 26.73
CA PRO A 114 3.03 52.35 27.59
C PRO A 114 3.31 50.97 27.00
N ILE A 115 3.74 50.03 27.85
CA ILE A 115 3.98 48.63 27.47
C ILE A 115 2.63 47.98 27.12
N LYS A 116 2.44 47.60 25.85
CA LYS A 116 1.31 46.77 25.43
C LYS A 116 1.61 45.29 25.73
N TYR A 117 0.78 44.70 26.58
CA TYR A 117 0.77 43.26 26.85
C TYR A 117 -0.11 42.53 25.83
N TYR A 118 0.25 41.31 25.44
CA TYR A 118 -0.57 40.49 24.55
C TYR A 118 -1.84 39.96 25.26
N PRO A 119 -2.93 39.65 24.52
CA PRO A 119 -4.13 39.04 25.11
C PRO A 119 -3.77 37.74 25.84
N GLY A 120 -4.20 37.61 27.10
CA GLY A 120 -3.90 36.45 27.96
C GLY A 120 -2.57 36.52 28.73
N GLN A 121 -1.69 37.48 28.46
CA GLN A 121 -0.45 37.65 29.22
C GLN A 121 -0.75 38.17 30.64
N GLN A 122 -0.31 37.42 31.68
CA GLN A 122 -0.41 37.89 33.06
C GLN A 122 0.41 39.18 33.24
N LYS A 123 -0.28 40.27 33.62
CA LYS A 123 0.36 41.54 33.93
C LYS A 123 1.08 41.41 35.28
N PRO A 124 2.34 41.87 35.41
CA PRO A 124 3.02 41.89 36.70
C PRO A 124 2.24 42.77 37.69
N LYS A 125 2.06 42.29 38.92
CA LYS A 125 1.44 43.08 39.99
C LYS A 125 2.34 44.27 40.31
N ARG A 126 1.74 45.44 40.61
CA ARG A 126 2.51 46.61 41.06
C ARG A 126 3.25 46.28 42.36
N PRO A 127 4.46 46.83 42.59
CA PRO A 127 5.14 46.70 43.87
C PRO A 127 4.25 47.21 45.02
N VAL A 128 4.31 46.54 46.15
CA VAL A 128 3.58 46.92 47.36
C VAL A 128 4.28 48.13 47.98
N GLY A 129 3.70 49.32 47.81
CA GLY A 129 4.22 50.55 48.42
C GLY A 129 3.94 50.61 49.92
N PRO A 130 4.74 51.37 50.71
CA PRO A 130 4.45 51.60 52.12
C PRO A 130 3.08 52.28 52.26
N GLY A 131 2.20 51.72 53.11
CA GLY A 131 0.79 52.13 53.24
C GLY A 131 -0.22 51.23 52.53
N SER A 132 0.22 50.18 51.81
CA SER A 132 -0.68 49.14 51.31
C SER A 132 -1.27 48.32 52.47
N ALA A 133 -2.59 48.13 52.49
CA ALA A 133 -3.22 47.23 53.47
C ALA A 133 -2.68 45.79 53.32
N PRO A 134 -2.44 45.05 54.43
CA PRO A 134 -2.00 43.67 54.36
C PRO A 134 -3.05 42.81 53.63
N PRO A 135 -2.63 41.79 52.85
CA PRO A 135 -3.59 40.87 52.24
C PRO A 135 -4.43 40.22 53.34
N PRO A 136 -5.75 40.02 53.14
CA PRO A 136 -6.59 39.38 54.14
C PRO A 136 -6.04 37.97 54.42
N LEU A 137 -5.97 37.61 55.70
CA LEU A 137 -5.64 36.25 56.14
C LEU A 137 -6.69 35.30 55.59
N ILE A 138 -6.33 34.57 54.53
CA ILE A 138 -7.14 33.46 54.02
C ILE A 138 -7.06 32.37 55.10
N PRO A 139 -8.20 31.93 55.69
CA PRO A 139 -8.18 30.85 56.66
C PRO A 139 -7.52 29.61 56.06
N GLU A 140 -6.61 28.98 56.81
CA GLU A 140 -5.85 27.85 56.32
C GLU A 140 -6.77 26.70 55.87
N THR A 141 -6.71 26.41 54.58
CA THR A 141 -7.01 25.12 53.97
C THR A 141 -8.22 24.36 54.51
N ARG A 142 -9.33 24.38 53.74
CA ARG A 142 -10.00 23.09 53.50
C ARG A 142 -8.93 22.11 52.99
N PRO A 143 -8.79 20.91 53.55
CA PRO A 143 -7.86 19.93 53.00
C PRO A 143 -8.24 19.69 51.53
N LEU A 144 -7.24 19.81 50.64
CA LEU A 144 -7.41 19.42 49.24
C LEU A 144 -7.91 17.96 49.24
N PRO A 145 -8.93 17.61 48.44
CA PRO A 145 -9.41 16.24 48.38
C PRO A 145 -8.23 15.32 48.06
N PRO A 146 -8.05 14.21 48.80
CA PRO A 146 -6.86 13.37 48.66
C PRO A 146 -6.71 12.96 47.21
N SER A 147 -5.51 13.18 46.65
CA SER A 147 -5.26 12.84 45.24
C SER A 147 -5.65 11.39 44.95
N SER A 148 -6.02 11.06 43.72
CA SER A 148 -6.35 9.69 43.29
C SER A 148 -5.18 8.68 43.40
N LYS A 149 -4.03 9.12 43.94
CA LYS A 149 -2.86 8.31 44.29
C LYS A 149 -2.70 8.09 45.81
N ALA A 150 -3.34 8.90 46.66
CA ALA A 150 -3.13 8.89 48.12
C ALA A 150 -3.69 7.63 48.81
N ALA A 151 -4.71 7.00 48.24
CA ALA A 151 -5.33 5.78 48.77
C ALA A 151 -4.75 4.48 48.18
N LYS A 152 -3.60 4.52 47.50
CA LYS A 152 -2.96 3.29 46.97
C LYS A 152 -2.05 2.67 48.03
N PRO A 153 -2.19 1.38 48.34
CA PRO A 153 -1.29 0.72 49.28
C PRO A 153 0.17 0.86 48.81
N PRO A 154 1.13 1.06 49.74
CA PRO A 154 2.52 1.28 49.37
C PRO A 154 3.09 0.06 48.63
N VAL A 155 3.52 0.28 47.40
CA VAL A 155 4.20 -0.75 46.60
C VAL A 155 5.60 -0.94 47.18
N ALA A 156 5.98 -2.19 47.45
CA ALA A 156 7.29 -2.52 48.00
C ALA A 156 8.43 -1.90 47.15
N PRO A 157 9.51 -1.36 47.75
CA PRO A 157 10.59 -0.70 47.01
C PRO A 157 11.19 -1.53 45.87
N SER A 158 11.28 -2.86 46.05
CA SER A 158 11.74 -3.83 45.05
C SER A 158 10.82 -4.01 43.84
N ILE A 159 9.52 -3.73 44.01
CA ILE A 159 8.52 -3.70 42.92
C ILE A 159 8.44 -2.31 42.30
N ALA A 160 8.65 -1.25 43.10
CA ALA A 160 8.71 0.14 42.65
C ALA A 160 10.00 0.46 41.87
N GLY A 161 11.04 -0.38 41.95
CA GLY A 161 12.33 -0.16 41.30
C GLY A 161 13.18 0.92 41.97
N THR A 162 12.93 1.19 43.25
CA THR A 162 13.63 2.22 44.05
C THR A 162 14.77 1.65 44.90
N VAL A 163 15.06 0.35 44.78
CA VAL A 163 16.20 -0.29 45.46
C VAL A 163 17.50 0.05 44.75
N ILE A 164 18.46 0.59 45.50
CA ILE A 164 19.80 0.92 45.00
C ILE A 164 20.47 -0.37 44.49
N GLY A 165 20.95 -0.34 43.24
CA GLY A 165 21.59 -1.49 42.58
C GLY A 165 20.63 -2.42 41.80
N GLN A 166 19.31 -2.22 41.87
CA GLN A 166 18.38 -2.98 41.04
C GLN A 166 18.47 -2.52 39.57
N PRO A 167 18.71 -3.41 38.59
CA PRO A 167 18.68 -3.03 37.18
C PRO A 167 17.28 -2.55 36.81
N SER A 168 17.19 -1.42 36.11
CA SER A 168 15.90 -0.83 35.75
C SER A 168 15.07 -1.84 34.95
N ARG A 169 13.91 -2.21 35.50
CA ARG A 169 13.05 -3.22 34.87
C ARG A 169 12.62 -2.70 33.51
N ARG A 170 13.15 -3.28 32.42
CA ARG A 170 12.76 -2.93 31.06
C ARG A 170 11.24 -3.08 30.95
N ARG A 171 10.55 -1.94 30.89
CA ARG A 171 9.09 -1.93 30.70
C ARG A 171 8.82 -2.64 29.38
N LEU A 172 7.98 -3.68 29.44
CA LEU A 172 7.48 -4.33 28.22
C LEU A 172 6.92 -3.24 27.31
N ALA A 173 7.37 -3.22 26.05
CA ALA A 173 6.84 -2.29 25.07
C ALA A 173 5.33 -2.52 24.99
N VAL A 174 4.54 -1.48 25.27
CA VAL A 174 3.09 -1.56 25.17
C VAL A 174 2.77 -1.90 23.73
N ASP A 175 2.00 -2.98 23.52
CA ASP A 175 1.62 -3.37 22.18
C ASP A 175 0.68 -2.29 21.56
N PRO A 176 1.10 -1.60 20.49
CA PRO A 176 0.24 -0.65 19.79
C PRO A 176 -0.92 -1.34 19.08
N ASP A 177 -0.76 -2.58 18.62
CA ASP A 177 -1.84 -3.39 18.04
C ASP A 177 -1.89 -4.78 18.70
N PRO A 178 -2.64 -4.92 19.81
CA PRO A 178 -2.76 -6.18 20.54
C PRO A 178 -3.60 -7.24 19.81
N TYR A 179 -4.14 -6.94 18.62
CA TYR A 179 -4.91 -7.88 17.79
C TYR A 179 -4.18 -8.27 16.50
N ALA A 180 -3.01 -7.69 16.22
CA ALA A 180 -2.17 -8.09 15.09
C ALA A 180 -1.73 -9.57 15.20
N PRO A 181 -1.65 -10.28 14.05
CA PRO A 181 -1.09 -11.63 13.99
C PRO A 181 0.40 -11.60 14.34
N THR A 182 0.83 -12.56 15.16
CA THR A 182 2.20 -12.64 15.69
C THR A 182 3.16 -13.28 14.71
N GLY A 183 2.65 -14.13 13.82
CA GLY A 183 3.40 -14.97 12.90
C GLY A 183 4.06 -16.19 13.57
N ILE A 184 4.41 -17.16 12.76
CA ILE A 184 5.29 -18.29 13.09
C ILE A 184 6.70 -17.99 12.58
N ARG A 185 7.74 -18.26 13.37
CA ARG A 185 9.11 -18.24 12.87
C ARG A 185 9.46 -19.60 12.26
N VAL A 186 9.75 -19.63 10.97
CA VAL A 186 10.16 -20.82 10.22
C VAL A 186 11.56 -20.58 9.68
N GLY A 187 12.57 -21.11 10.36
CA GLY A 187 13.98 -20.82 10.07
C GLY A 187 14.27 -19.32 10.12
N SER A 188 14.72 -18.75 8.99
CA SER A 188 14.99 -17.33 8.83
C SER A 188 13.80 -16.49 8.35
N PHE A 189 12.58 -17.04 8.36
CA PHE A 189 11.37 -16.32 7.95
C PHE A 189 10.41 -16.10 9.12
N LEU A 190 9.77 -14.93 9.14
CA LEU A 190 8.54 -14.69 9.87
C LEU A 190 7.37 -14.89 8.90
N VAL A 191 6.59 -15.94 9.12
CA VAL A 191 5.44 -16.32 8.29
C VAL A 191 4.17 -15.92 9.02
N LYS A 192 3.32 -15.14 8.37
CA LYS A 192 1.95 -14.84 8.80
C LYS A 192 1.00 -15.53 7.83
N SER A 193 0.05 -16.28 8.35
CA SER A 193 -0.96 -16.98 7.55
C SER A 193 -2.34 -16.57 7.99
N ALA A 194 -3.27 -16.38 7.06
CA ALA A 194 -4.68 -16.17 7.36
C ALA A 194 -5.58 -16.92 6.39
N VAL A 195 -6.80 -17.19 6.82
CA VAL A 195 -7.93 -17.60 5.97
C VAL A 195 -9.15 -16.81 6.42
N GLU A 196 -9.73 -16.05 5.51
CA GLU A 196 -11.03 -15.41 5.70
C GLU A 196 -12.13 -16.27 5.06
N ILE A 197 -13.25 -16.44 5.75
CA ILE A 197 -14.41 -17.21 5.27
C ILE A 197 -15.66 -16.36 5.53
N MET A 198 -16.35 -15.98 4.46
CA MET A 198 -17.57 -15.16 4.51
C MET A 198 -18.72 -15.86 3.80
N GLY A 199 -19.94 -15.66 4.30
CA GLY A 199 -21.18 -15.96 3.60
C GLY A 199 -21.95 -14.66 3.37
N GLY A 200 -22.79 -14.63 2.34
CA GLY A 200 -23.51 -13.41 2.00
C GLY A 200 -24.53 -13.56 0.89
N TYR A 201 -24.99 -12.41 0.39
CA TYR A 201 -25.97 -12.30 -0.66
C TYR A 201 -25.61 -11.14 -1.59
N SER A 202 -25.82 -11.32 -2.89
CA SER A 202 -25.81 -10.24 -3.87
C SER A 202 -27.14 -10.19 -4.61
N ASP A 203 -27.63 -8.97 -4.87
CA ASP A 203 -28.88 -8.75 -5.61
C ASP A 203 -28.74 -8.90 -7.15
N ASN A 204 -27.51 -8.85 -7.69
CA ASN A 204 -27.22 -8.92 -9.12
C ASN A 204 -25.74 -9.28 -9.46
N PRO A 205 -25.20 -10.41 -8.99
CA PRO A 205 -23.77 -10.69 -9.16
C PRO A 205 -23.37 -10.95 -10.63
N ALA A 206 -24.30 -11.46 -11.45
CA ALA A 206 -24.12 -11.65 -12.89
C ALA A 206 -24.27 -10.37 -13.74
N ARG A 207 -24.51 -9.19 -13.12
CA ARG A 207 -24.65 -7.89 -13.80
C ARG A 207 -25.69 -7.93 -14.93
N LEU A 208 -26.86 -8.47 -14.62
CA LEU A 208 -27.98 -8.53 -15.57
C LEU A 208 -28.77 -7.22 -15.58
N LEU A 209 -29.39 -6.91 -16.72
CA LEU A 209 -30.32 -5.79 -16.86
C LEU A 209 -31.59 -5.94 -16.01
N GLN A 210 -32.04 -7.18 -15.86
CA GLN A 210 -33.07 -7.56 -14.91
C GLN A 210 -32.37 -8.25 -13.72
N PRO A 211 -32.18 -7.55 -12.58
CA PRO A 211 -31.43 -8.08 -11.45
C PRO A 211 -31.93 -9.44 -10.97
N LYS A 212 -31.01 -10.39 -10.82
CA LYS A 212 -31.27 -11.70 -10.20
C LYS A 212 -30.31 -11.89 -9.04
N GLY A 213 -30.86 -12.07 -7.84
CA GLY A 213 -30.06 -12.22 -6.63
C GLY A 213 -29.72 -13.66 -6.28
N SER A 214 -28.57 -13.85 -5.64
CA SER A 214 -27.95 -15.14 -5.32
C SER A 214 -27.21 -15.04 -3.99
N ALA A 215 -27.30 -16.09 -3.18
CA ALA A 215 -26.44 -16.28 -2.03
C ALA A 215 -25.04 -16.69 -2.50
N LEU A 216 -24.02 -16.28 -1.75
CA LEU A 216 -22.64 -16.54 -2.09
C LEU A 216 -21.82 -16.89 -0.86
N TYR A 217 -20.73 -17.59 -1.08
CA TYR A 217 -19.69 -17.79 -0.08
C TYR A 217 -18.35 -17.31 -0.65
N GLN A 218 -17.51 -16.77 0.22
CA GLN A 218 -16.16 -16.36 -0.10
C GLN A 218 -15.16 -17.02 0.85
N ILE A 219 -14.18 -17.73 0.32
CA ILE A 219 -12.98 -18.15 1.06
C ILE A 219 -11.86 -17.15 0.71
N ALA A 220 -10.82 -16.97 1.54
CA ALA A 220 -9.65 -16.20 1.16
C ALA A 220 -8.38 -16.54 1.97
N PRO A 221 -7.53 -17.45 1.48
CA PRO A 221 -6.22 -17.71 2.08
C PRO A 221 -5.21 -16.60 1.77
N GLU A 222 -4.44 -16.20 2.77
CA GLU A 222 -3.30 -15.28 2.65
C GLU A 222 -2.06 -15.88 3.32
N LEU A 223 -0.90 -15.74 2.68
CA LEU A 223 0.40 -16.14 3.21
C LEU A 223 1.43 -15.03 2.97
N LEU A 224 1.92 -14.43 4.04
CA LEU A 224 2.98 -13.42 4.01
C LEU A 224 4.21 -13.97 4.74
N ALA A 225 5.31 -14.25 4.04
CA ALA A 225 6.58 -14.64 4.64
C ALA A 225 7.66 -13.59 4.38
N ALA A 226 8.32 -13.10 5.44
CA ALA A 226 9.39 -12.12 5.33
C ALA A 226 10.67 -12.64 6.01
N SER A 227 11.81 -12.57 5.31
CA SER A 227 13.12 -12.97 5.83
C SER A 227 13.58 -12.04 6.96
N ASN A 228 14.27 -12.56 7.96
CA ASN A 228 14.87 -11.81 9.06
C ASN A 228 16.37 -11.52 8.87
N TRP A 229 16.88 -11.59 7.64
CA TRP A 229 18.29 -11.40 7.32
C TRP A 229 18.75 -9.96 7.58
N SER A 230 20.04 -9.78 7.88
CA SER A 230 20.62 -8.50 8.32
C SER A 230 20.98 -7.53 7.18
N ARG A 231 21.07 -8.03 5.95
CA ARG A 231 21.49 -7.28 4.75
C ARG A 231 20.41 -7.38 3.69
N HIS A 232 20.41 -8.48 2.94
CA HIS A 232 19.43 -8.80 1.91
C HIS A 232 18.04 -9.04 2.51
N SER A 233 16.99 -9.04 1.69
CA SER A 233 15.64 -9.42 2.15
C SER A 233 14.84 -10.15 1.08
N VAL A 234 14.06 -11.15 1.46
CA VAL A 234 13.05 -11.81 0.64
C VAL A 234 11.69 -11.65 1.31
N VAL A 235 10.68 -11.26 0.54
CA VAL A 235 9.28 -11.17 0.94
C VAL A 235 8.43 -11.96 -0.05
N VAL A 236 7.61 -12.86 0.47
CA VAL A 236 6.61 -13.64 -0.27
C VAL A 236 5.24 -13.16 0.22
N ASP A 237 4.40 -12.67 -0.69
CA ASP A 237 3.00 -12.30 -0.43
C ASP A 237 2.13 -13.09 -1.42
N LEU A 238 1.43 -14.11 -0.92
CA LEU A 238 0.49 -14.92 -1.70
C LEU A 238 -0.91 -14.68 -1.18
N ARG A 239 -1.83 -14.31 -2.08
CA ARG A 239 -3.23 -14.08 -1.75
C ARG A 239 -4.12 -14.84 -2.71
N GLY A 240 -5.08 -15.53 -2.13
CA GLY A 240 -6.24 -16.04 -2.82
C GLY A 240 -7.52 -15.62 -2.11
N SER A 241 -8.61 -15.70 -2.84
CA SER A 241 -9.98 -15.60 -2.36
C SER A 241 -10.73 -16.93 -2.63
N PHE A 242 -11.94 -16.87 -3.17
CA PHE A 242 -12.73 -17.79 -4.03
C PHE A 242 -14.16 -17.34 -3.81
N THR A 243 -14.97 -17.16 -4.84
CA THR A 243 -16.39 -16.81 -4.64
C THR A 243 -17.23 -17.80 -5.41
N GLY A 244 -18.00 -18.58 -4.66
CA GLY A 244 -19.00 -19.50 -5.19
C GLY A 244 -20.41 -18.94 -5.02
N TYR A 245 -21.30 -19.20 -5.97
CA TYR A 245 -22.69 -18.73 -5.98
C TYR A 245 -23.69 -19.88 -5.89
N ASP A 246 -24.84 -19.65 -5.26
CA ASP A 246 -25.89 -20.68 -5.06
C ASP A 246 -26.74 -20.96 -6.30
N LYS A 247 -26.62 -20.13 -7.34
CA LYS A 247 -27.49 -20.14 -8.52
C LYS A 247 -26.68 -19.96 -9.80
N GLU A 248 -27.14 -20.65 -10.83
CA GLU A 248 -26.80 -20.36 -12.21
C GLU A 248 -27.66 -19.21 -12.75
N PHE A 249 -27.12 -18.51 -13.75
CA PHE A 249 -27.73 -17.35 -14.39
C PHE A 249 -28.08 -17.67 -15.85
N PRO A 250 -29.05 -16.97 -16.45
CA PRO A 250 -29.28 -17.13 -17.89
C PRO A 250 -28.05 -16.64 -18.66
N SER A 251 -27.34 -17.54 -19.34
CA SER A 251 -26.31 -17.14 -20.29
C SER A 251 -26.97 -16.35 -21.41
N ALA A 252 -26.48 -15.13 -21.67
CA ALA A 252 -27.06 -14.26 -22.68
C ALA A 252 -26.67 -14.73 -24.08
N VAL A 253 -27.48 -15.63 -24.65
CA VAL A 253 -27.33 -16.10 -26.04
C VAL A 253 -27.77 -15.02 -27.04
N LEU A 254 -28.70 -14.15 -26.65
CA LEU A 254 -29.24 -13.06 -27.48
C LEU A 254 -29.48 -11.79 -26.64
N GLN A 255 -29.33 -10.62 -27.26
CA GLN A 255 -29.77 -9.28 -26.81
C GLN A 255 -29.07 -8.61 -25.60
N GLN A 256 -28.06 -9.21 -24.94
CA GLN A 256 -27.29 -8.50 -23.90
C GLN A 256 -25.94 -8.00 -24.45
N VAL A 257 -25.69 -6.69 -24.34
CA VAL A 257 -24.46 -6.00 -24.82
C VAL A 257 -23.19 -6.48 -24.12
N SER A 258 -23.35 -6.97 -22.90
CA SER A 258 -22.29 -7.31 -21.95
C SER A 258 -22.69 -8.64 -21.29
N PRO A 259 -22.34 -9.80 -21.89
CA PRO A 259 -22.83 -11.10 -21.43
C PRO A 259 -22.14 -11.57 -20.14
N SER A 260 -22.80 -12.52 -19.47
CA SER A 260 -22.30 -13.24 -18.29
C SER A 260 -22.55 -14.75 -18.49
N PRO A 261 -21.65 -15.65 -18.02
CA PRO A 261 -21.86 -17.09 -18.08
C PRO A 261 -22.99 -17.58 -17.16
N GLU A 262 -23.37 -18.86 -17.32
CA GLU A 262 -24.31 -19.53 -16.42
C GLU A 262 -23.75 -19.65 -15.01
N ASN A 263 -22.56 -20.25 -14.88
CA ASN A 263 -21.78 -20.26 -13.65
C ASN A 263 -20.86 -19.02 -13.61
N ILE A 264 -21.08 -18.15 -12.63
CA ILE A 264 -20.30 -16.94 -12.37
C ILE A 264 -19.29 -17.08 -11.21
N ASP A 265 -19.03 -18.31 -10.76
CA ASP A 265 -17.99 -18.62 -9.76
C ASP A 265 -16.64 -18.06 -10.20
N ARG A 266 -15.89 -17.48 -9.26
CA ARG A 266 -14.65 -16.77 -9.59
C ARG A 266 -13.46 -17.30 -8.82
N ALA A 267 -12.45 -17.75 -9.54
CA ALA A 267 -11.10 -17.96 -9.03
C ALA A 267 -10.18 -16.85 -9.53
N GLU A 268 -9.27 -16.42 -8.68
CA GLU A 268 -8.16 -15.52 -8.98
C GLU A 268 -6.96 -15.99 -8.16
N PHE A 269 -5.85 -15.27 -8.20
CA PHE A 269 -4.68 -15.45 -7.34
C PHE A 269 -3.80 -14.23 -7.52
N ASN A 270 -3.09 -13.80 -6.47
CA ASN A 270 -2.03 -12.82 -6.59
C ASN A 270 -0.85 -13.29 -5.73
N GLY A 271 0.16 -13.86 -6.38
CA GLY A 271 1.41 -14.28 -5.78
C GLY A 271 2.54 -13.36 -6.19
N LYS A 272 3.27 -12.83 -5.21
CA LYS A 272 4.47 -12.00 -5.41
C LYS A 272 5.60 -12.51 -4.53
N ILE A 273 6.78 -12.68 -5.12
CA ILE A 273 8.05 -12.96 -4.43
C ILE A 273 9.00 -11.85 -4.80
N ALA A 274 9.32 -10.97 -3.84
CA ALA A 274 10.26 -9.86 -4.02
C ALA A 274 11.53 -10.10 -3.22
N ALA A 275 12.70 -9.98 -3.85
CA ALA A 275 14.00 -10.10 -3.21
C ALA A 275 14.89 -8.89 -3.49
N ARG A 276 15.45 -8.29 -2.43
CA ARG A 276 16.44 -7.21 -2.46
C ARG A 276 17.81 -7.76 -2.09
N ILE A 277 18.78 -7.56 -2.96
CA ILE A 277 20.17 -7.90 -2.76
C ILE A 277 20.98 -6.60 -2.72
N ASP A 278 21.29 -6.12 -1.52
CA ASP A 278 22.20 -4.97 -1.33
C ASP A 278 23.63 -5.35 -1.71
N ALA A 279 24.01 -5.15 -2.97
CA ALA A 279 25.31 -5.55 -3.53
C ALA A 279 26.46 -4.70 -2.95
N THR A 280 26.23 -3.40 -2.79
CA THR A 280 27.12 -2.48 -2.04
C THR A 280 26.29 -1.69 -1.02
N ARG A 281 26.86 -0.64 -0.40
CA ARG A 281 26.07 0.32 0.41
C ARG A 281 25.15 1.22 -0.42
N ASP A 282 25.53 1.45 -1.68
CA ASP A 282 24.90 2.41 -2.59
C ASP A 282 24.21 1.69 -3.78
N THR A 283 24.44 0.39 -3.96
CA THR A 283 23.92 -0.44 -5.07
C THR A 283 22.99 -1.53 -4.54
N ARG A 284 21.75 -1.60 -5.06
CA ARG A 284 20.76 -2.64 -4.76
C ARG A 284 20.36 -3.34 -6.05
N ILE A 285 20.24 -4.67 -6.01
CA ILE A 285 19.60 -5.44 -7.06
C ILE A 285 18.24 -5.87 -6.52
N ASN A 286 17.18 -5.44 -7.19
CA ASN A 286 15.80 -5.75 -6.86
C ASN A 286 15.31 -6.81 -7.86
N THR A 287 14.72 -7.89 -7.37
CA THR A 287 14.13 -8.94 -8.21
C THR A 287 12.71 -9.23 -7.74
N GLU A 288 11.82 -9.49 -8.68
CA GLU A 288 10.43 -9.84 -8.44
C GLU A 288 10.05 -11.03 -9.33
N ALA A 289 9.38 -12.02 -8.77
CA ALA A 289 8.59 -12.99 -9.52
C ALA A 289 7.12 -12.80 -9.12
N ARG A 290 6.23 -12.84 -10.11
CA ARG A 290 4.79 -12.59 -9.93
C ARG A 290 3.94 -13.60 -10.70
N MET A 291 2.80 -13.93 -10.13
CA MET A 291 1.76 -14.74 -10.75
C MET A 291 0.40 -14.17 -10.38
N ARG A 292 -0.40 -13.83 -11.39
CA ARG A 292 -1.80 -13.46 -11.24
C ARG A 292 -2.67 -14.48 -11.96
N VAL A 293 -3.68 -15.00 -11.30
CA VAL A 293 -4.79 -15.71 -11.95
C VAL A 293 -6.03 -14.84 -11.82
N GLY A 294 -6.95 -14.92 -12.77
CA GLY A 294 -8.28 -14.37 -12.61
C GLY A 294 -9.21 -14.65 -13.77
N SER A 295 -10.33 -13.94 -13.83
CA SER A 295 -11.24 -13.95 -14.97
C SER A 295 -11.57 -12.54 -15.44
N ASP A 296 -12.12 -12.43 -16.65
CA ASP A 296 -12.91 -11.24 -17.01
C ASP A 296 -14.08 -11.04 -16.01
N ASN A 297 -14.54 -9.79 -15.87
CA ASN A 297 -15.63 -9.45 -14.96
C ASN A 297 -17.00 -9.85 -15.54
N PRO A 298 -18.01 -10.17 -14.71
CA PRO A 298 -19.41 -10.19 -15.13
C PRO A 298 -19.79 -8.86 -15.78
N GLY A 299 -20.44 -8.90 -16.94
CA GLY A 299 -20.76 -7.71 -17.73
C GLY A 299 -19.59 -7.08 -18.52
N SER A 300 -18.42 -7.72 -18.59
CA SER A 300 -17.35 -7.29 -19.49
C SER A 300 -17.74 -7.48 -20.96
N PRO A 301 -17.49 -6.51 -21.87
CA PRO A 301 -17.68 -6.72 -23.31
C PRO A 301 -16.63 -7.66 -23.94
N ASN A 302 -15.58 -8.05 -23.19
CA ASN A 302 -14.67 -9.11 -23.61
C ASN A 302 -15.28 -10.52 -23.48
N ASN A 303 -16.38 -10.66 -22.73
CA ASN A 303 -17.05 -11.94 -22.54
C ASN A 303 -17.73 -12.37 -23.84
N ARG A 304 -17.59 -13.64 -24.20
CA ARG A 304 -18.37 -14.24 -25.29
C ARG A 304 -19.82 -14.52 -24.83
N PRO A 305 -20.83 -14.40 -25.71
CA PRO A 305 -22.14 -15.00 -25.49
C PRO A 305 -22.06 -16.52 -25.31
N GLY A 306 -23.02 -17.12 -24.61
CA GLY A 306 -23.14 -18.58 -24.50
C GLY A 306 -22.05 -19.28 -23.68
N LEU A 307 -21.30 -18.55 -22.84
CA LEU A 307 -20.35 -19.15 -21.89
C LEU A 307 -21.08 -19.94 -20.80
N ARG A 308 -20.53 -21.11 -20.44
CA ARG A 308 -20.97 -21.89 -19.27
C ARG A 308 -20.29 -21.42 -17.98
N GLU A 309 -19.00 -21.11 -18.05
CA GLU A 309 -18.20 -20.57 -16.94
C GLU A 309 -17.21 -19.52 -17.47
N PHE A 310 -16.64 -18.71 -16.58
CA PHE A 310 -15.58 -17.78 -16.98
C PHE A 310 -14.27 -18.52 -17.30
N PRO A 311 -13.66 -18.33 -18.49
CA PRO A 311 -12.30 -18.80 -18.73
C PRO A 311 -11.33 -18.04 -17.83
N LEU A 312 -10.42 -18.76 -17.16
CA LEU A 312 -9.38 -18.12 -16.37
C LEU A 312 -8.25 -17.61 -17.25
N PHE A 313 -7.72 -16.43 -16.92
CA PHE A 313 -6.41 -15.97 -17.38
C PHE A 313 -5.36 -16.22 -16.31
N THR A 314 -4.14 -16.48 -16.74
CA THR A 314 -2.95 -16.58 -15.88
C THR A 314 -1.85 -15.71 -16.48
N THR A 315 -1.42 -14.70 -15.72
CA THR A 315 -0.24 -13.89 -16.02
C THR A 315 0.91 -14.34 -15.12
N THR A 316 2.02 -14.81 -15.67
CA THR A 316 3.26 -15.14 -14.95
C THR A 316 4.40 -14.29 -15.47
N GLY A 317 5.23 -13.77 -14.58
CA GLY A 317 6.29 -12.86 -14.98
C GLY A 317 7.27 -12.53 -13.88
N GLY A 318 8.16 -11.60 -14.19
CA GLY A 318 9.12 -11.09 -13.24
C GLY A 318 9.72 -9.76 -13.65
N THR A 319 10.46 -9.17 -12.72
CA THR A 319 11.24 -7.95 -12.91
C THR A 319 12.63 -8.18 -12.33
N VAL A 320 13.67 -7.74 -13.04
CA VAL A 320 15.03 -7.64 -12.54
C VAL A 320 15.47 -6.19 -12.68
N GLY A 321 15.88 -5.58 -11.59
CA GLY A 321 16.22 -4.16 -11.55
C GLY A 321 17.47 -3.87 -10.74
N VAL A 322 18.14 -2.78 -11.10
CA VAL A 322 19.31 -2.24 -10.40
C VAL A 322 18.99 -0.81 -9.98
N GLU A 323 19.25 -0.52 -8.71
CA GLU A 323 19.09 0.78 -8.09
C GLU A 323 20.45 1.25 -7.56
N GLN A 324 20.86 2.45 -7.93
CA GLN A 324 22.15 3.04 -7.59
C GLN A 324 21.96 4.45 -7.01
N ASP A 325 22.35 4.60 -5.75
CA ASP A 325 22.44 5.88 -5.07
C ASP A 325 23.76 6.57 -5.42
N PHE A 326 23.67 7.86 -5.79
CA PHE A 326 24.78 8.76 -6.06
C PHE A 326 24.59 10.02 -5.19
N ASN A 327 24.94 9.93 -3.91
CA ASN A 327 24.69 10.98 -2.91
C ASN A 327 23.20 11.31 -2.77
N ARG A 328 22.72 12.40 -3.40
CA ARG A 328 21.31 12.84 -3.39
C ARG A 328 20.54 12.45 -4.65
N PHE A 329 21.25 11.96 -5.67
CA PHE A 329 20.67 11.46 -6.91
C PHE A 329 20.49 9.94 -6.80
N GLN A 330 19.43 9.40 -7.37
CA GLN A 330 19.18 7.97 -7.41
C GLN A 330 18.76 7.59 -8.83
N LEU A 331 19.44 6.58 -9.39
CA LEU A 331 19.10 5.95 -10.66
C LEU A 331 18.50 4.57 -10.39
N LYS A 332 17.42 4.24 -11.09
CA LYS A 332 16.81 2.92 -11.07
C LYS A 332 16.49 2.48 -12.49
N MET A 333 16.86 1.24 -12.81
CA MET A 333 16.61 0.61 -14.11
C MET A 333 16.04 -0.78 -13.86
N ASP A 334 14.78 -1.00 -14.27
CA ASP A 334 14.07 -2.27 -14.16
C ASP A 334 13.85 -2.85 -15.57
N ALA A 335 14.06 -4.16 -15.75
CA ALA A 335 13.64 -4.92 -16.93
C ALA A 335 12.56 -5.92 -16.53
N LEU A 336 11.48 -6.00 -17.32
CA LEU A 336 10.30 -6.83 -17.03
C LEU A 336 9.99 -7.79 -18.18
N VAL A 337 9.50 -8.97 -17.81
CA VAL A 337 8.92 -9.96 -18.70
C VAL A 337 7.65 -10.51 -18.07
N ASP A 338 6.57 -10.55 -18.84
CA ASP A 338 5.28 -11.12 -18.45
C ASP A 338 4.72 -11.98 -19.58
N ARG A 339 4.03 -13.06 -19.20
CA ARG A 339 3.33 -13.97 -20.11
C ARG A 339 1.90 -14.09 -19.62
N THR A 340 0.92 -13.72 -20.45
CA THR A 340 -0.50 -13.95 -20.17
C THR A 340 -1.03 -15.07 -21.06
N VAL A 341 -1.73 -16.03 -20.45
CA VAL A 341 -2.40 -17.16 -21.11
C VAL A 341 -3.85 -17.23 -20.66
N TYR A 342 -4.77 -17.43 -21.59
CA TYR A 342 -6.19 -17.65 -21.34
C TYR A 342 -6.58 -19.11 -21.54
N GLN A 343 -7.48 -19.61 -20.69
CA GLN A 343 -8.15 -20.89 -20.90
C GLN A 343 -9.16 -20.81 -22.05
N ASP A 344 -9.42 -21.93 -22.69
CA ASP A 344 -10.48 -22.05 -23.68
C ASP A 344 -11.85 -21.83 -23.04
N SER A 345 -12.73 -21.13 -23.75
CA SER A 345 -14.10 -20.89 -23.35
C SER A 345 -14.91 -22.18 -23.42
N LYS A 346 -15.49 -22.65 -22.31
CA LYS A 346 -16.51 -23.70 -22.31
C LYS A 346 -17.88 -23.09 -22.59
N LEU A 347 -18.61 -23.66 -23.54
CA LEU A 347 -19.91 -23.16 -23.98
C LEU A 347 -21.06 -23.97 -23.39
N ILE A 348 -22.25 -23.36 -23.33
CA ILE A 348 -23.46 -23.99 -22.78
C ILE A 348 -23.92 -25.22 -23.59
N ASP A 349 -23.64 -25.24 -24.91
CA ASP A 349 -23.91 -26.35 -25.82
C ASP A 349 -22.95 -27.55 -25.64
N GLY A 350 -21.95 -27.43 -24.75
CA GLY A 350 -20.92 -28.44 -24.52
C GLY A 350 -19.69 -28.30 -25.43
N GLY A 351 -19.70 -27.35 -26.36
CA GLY A 351 -18.55 -27.00 -27.18
C GLY A 351 -17.46 -26.25 -26.41
N THR A 352 -16.33 -26.05 -27.08
CA THR A 352 -15.25 -25.18 -26.61
C THR A 352 -14.84 -24.20 -27.70
N ALA A 353 -14.40 -23.01 -27.32
CA ALA A 353 -13.90 -21.99 -28.23
C ALA A 353 -12.55 -21.45 -27.73
N PRO A 354 -11.47 -21.48 -28.55
CA PRO A 354 -10.14 -21.12 -28.10
C PRO A 354 -10.02 -19.65 -27.71
N ASN A 355 -9.12 -19.33 -26.78
CA ASN A 355 -8.73 -17.94 -26.45
C ASN A 355 -7.23 -17.68 -26.69
N THR A 356 -6.59 -18.51 -27.52
CA THR A 356 -5.18 -18.42 -27.90
C THR A 356 -4.82 -17.09 -28.54
N ASP A 357 -5.75 -16.46 -29.25
CA ASP A 357 -5.65 -15.09 -29.78
C ASP A 357 -5.47 -14.00 -28.70
N ARG A 358 -5.78 -14.28 -27.43
CA ARG A 358 -5.56 -13.38 -26.29
C ARG A 358 -4.25 -13.65 -25.55
N ASN A 359 -3.51 -14.68 -25.93
CA ASN A 359 -2.25 -15.02 -25.29
C ASN A 359 -1.15 -14.11 -25.81
N PHE A 360 -0.37 -13.49 -24.93
CA PHE A 360 0.75 -12.64 -25.32
C PHE A 360 1.91 -12.68 -24.33
N ASN A 361 3.10 -12.36 -24.84
CA ASN A 361 4.28 -12.02 -24.06
C ASN A 361 4.42 -10.49 -24.04
N GLN A 362 4.72 -9.91 -22.89
CA GLN A 362 5.11 -8.51 -22.75
C GLN A 362 6.56 -8.44 -22.29
N TYR A 363 7.36 -7.64 -22.98
CA TYR A 363 8.75 -7.35 -22.61
C TYR A 363 8.92 -5.84 -22.48
N GLY A 364 9.60 -5.36 -21.45
CA GLY A 364 9.78 -3.93 -21.26
C GLY A 364 10.93 -3.53 -20.35
N GLY A 365 11.21 -2.23 -20.35
CA GLY A 365 12.18 -1.59 -19.47
C GLY A 365 11.61 -0.31 -18.87
N VAL A 366 11.92 -0.04 -17.60
CA VAL A 366 11.56 1.18 -16.88
C VAL A 366 12.82 1.84 -16.35
N GLY A 367 13.07 3.08 -16.75
CA GLY A 367 14.13 3.93 -16.22
C GLY A 367 13.54 5.02 -15.35
N ARG A 368 14.03 5.15 -14.11
CA ARG A 368 13.58 6.17 -13.14
C ARG A 368 14.78 6.91 -12.56
N VAL A 369 14.69 8.23 -12.55
CA VAL A 369 15.70 9.15 -12.02
C VAL A 369 15.05 10.02 -10.95
N SER A 370 15.58 9.97 -9.73
CA SER A 370 15.05 10.69 -8.57
C SER A 370 16.14 11.59 -7.95
N TYR A 371 15.75 12.73 -7.39
CA TYR A 371 16.68 13.63 -6.68
C TYR A 371 16.11 14.08 -5.33
N GLU A 372 16.84 13.87 -4.24
CA GLU A 372 16.43 14.26 -2.89
C GLU A 372 16.64 15.77 -2.67
N VAL A 373 15.60 16.56 -2.90
CA VAL A 373 15.62 18.04 -2.79
C VAL A 373 15.68 18.50 -1.32
N LEU A 374 14.99 17.79 -0.44
CA LEU A 374 15.07 17.94 1.01
C LEU A 374 14.67 16.59 1.66
N PRO A 375 15.00 16.35 2.95
CA PRO A 375 14.62 15.11 3.62
C PRO A 375 13.10 14.89 3.55
N GLY A 376 12.68 13.81 2.91
CA GLY A 376 11.26 13.51 2.67
C GLY A 376 10.65 14.13 1.41
N LEU A 377 11.42 14.73 0.50
CA LEU A 377 10.92 15.18 -0.82
C LEU A 377 11.87 14.71 -1.93
N LYS A 378 11.37 13.82 -2.78
CA LYS A 378 12.12 13.22 -3.89
C LYS A 378 11.36 13.34 -5.21
N PRO A 379 11.49 14.47 -5.94
CA PRO A 379 11.01 14.58 -7.31
C PRO A 379 11.73 13.58 -8.21
N PHE A 380 11.01 13.08 -9.20
CA PHE A 380 11.52 12.08 -10.14
C PHE A 380 10.93 12.22 -11.54
N GLY A 381 11.69 11.76 -12.53
CA GLY A 381 11.21 11.42 -13.86
C GLY A 381 11.27 9.91 -14.06
N GLU A 382 10.28 9.35 -14.76
CA GLU A 382 10.20 7.92 -15.10
C GLU A 382 9.84 7.77 -16.58
N ILE A 383 10.50 6.85 -17.26
CA ILE A 383 10.20 6.48 -18.65
C ILE A 383 10.07 4.96 -18.74
N GLN A 384 9.08 4.49 -19.50
CA GLN A 384 8.90 3.07 -19.85
C GLN A 384 8.89 2.93 -21.37
N GLY A 385 9.48 1.84 -21.86
CA GLY A 385 9.19 1.28 -23.18
C GLY A 385 8.86 -0.20 -23.05
N ASP A 386 7.85 -0.67 -23.77
CA ASP A 386 7.43 -2.07 -23.79
C ASP A 386 6.88 -2.51 -25.16
N VAL A 387 6.90 -3.83 -25.39
CA VAL A 387 6.28 -4.49 -26.54
C VAL A 387 5.39 -5.64 -26.07
N ARG A 388 4.29 -5.88 -26.79
CA ARG A 388 3.37 -7.02 -26.61
C ARG A 388 3.34 -7.83 -27.90
N ILE A 389 3.58 -9.12 -27.79
CA ILE A 389 3.68 -10.09 -28.90
C ILE A 389 2.74 -11.25 -28.61
N HIS A 390 1.72 -11.44 -29.45
CA HIS A 390 0.69 -12.46 -29.32
C HIS A 390 1.14 -13.81 -29.88
N ASP A 391 0.49 -14.90 -29.45
CA ASP A 391 0.73 -16.25 -30.01
C ASP A 391 0.21 -16.36 -31.44
N GLU A 392 -0.93 -15.72 -31.72
CA GLU A 392 -1.58 -15.70 -33.03
C GLU A 392 -1.39 -14.32 -33.66
N GLN A 393 -1.02 -14.30 -34.94
CA GLN A 393 -0.73 -13.08 -35.68
C GLN A 393 -1.94 -12.13 -35.74
N ALA A 394 -3.16 -12.67 -35.84
CA ALA A 394 -4.40 -11.92 -35.93
C ALA A 394 -5.41 -12.47 -34.91
N ASP A 395 -6.23 -11.60 -34.34
CA ASP A 395 -7.28 -12.00 -33.41
C ASP A 395 -8.45 -12.73 -34.11
N ARG A 396 -9.41 -13.23 -33.33
CA ARG A 396 -10.65 -13.87 -33.84
C ARG A 396 -11.50 -13.01 -34.78
N PHE A 397 -11.21 -11.71 -34.92
CA PHE A 397 -11.85 -10.75 -35.83
C PHE A 397 -10.90 -10.24 -36.93
N GLY A 398 -9.70 -10.82 -37.01
CA GLY A 398 -8.68 -10.55 -38.02
C GLY A 398 -7.79 -9.34 -37.74
N TYR A 399 -7.71 -8.82 -36.51
CA TYR A 399 -6.85 -7.67 -36.15
C TYR A 399 -5.45 -8.07 -35.68
N LEU A 400 -4.41 -7.40 -36.18
CA LEU A 400 -3.02 -7.58 -35.73
C LEU A 400 -2.77 -6.82 -34.42
N ARG A 401 -2.84 -7.52 -33.28
CA ARG A 401 -2.82 -6.91 -31.93
C ARG A 401 -1.43 -6.66 -31.35
N ASP A 402 -0.39 -7.13 -32.01
CA ASP A 402 0.99 -6.85 -31.61
C ASP A 402 1.24 -5.36 -31.55
N SER A 403 1.92 -4.93 -30.49
CA SER A 403 2.03 -3.51 -30.18
C SER A 403 3.35 -3.15 -29.52
N SER A 404 3.75 -1.90 -29.75
CA SER A 404 4.90 -1.28 -29.11
C SER A 404 4.45 0.05 -28.50
N GLY A 405 4.94 0.36 -27.31
CA GLY A 405 4.49 1.53 -26.59
C GLY A 405 5.40 1.90 -25.43
N GLY A 406 4.92 2.86 -24.66
CA GLY A 406 5.63 3.36 -23.51
C GLY A 406 4.94 4.56 -22.89
N TYR A 407 5.58 5.12 -21.87
CA TYR A 407 5.15 6.35 -21.25
C TYR A 407 6.32 7.18 -20.75
N ILE A 408 6.06 8.45 -20.52
CA ILE A 408 6.90 9.33 -19.69
C ILE A 408 6.04 9.90 -18.56
N LYS A 409 6.57 9.90 -17.35
CA LYS A 409 5.94 10.46 -16.14
C LYS A 409 6.92 11.38 -15.41
N ALA A 410 6.36 12.37 -14.72
CA ALA A 410 7.07 13.15 -13.71
C ALA A 410 6.23 13.17 -12.43
N GLY A 411 6.90 13.15 -11.27
CA GLY A 411 6.24 13.09 -9.99
C GLY A 411 7.16 13.44 -8.83
N SER A 412 6.68 13.20 -7.62
CA SER A 412 7.51 13.24 -6.41
C SER A 412 7.00 12.28 -5.34
N THR A 413 7.94 11.70 -4.61
CA THR A 413 7.69 11.04 -3.32
C THR A 413 7.72 12.10 -2.22
N PHE A 414 6.90 11.92 -1.19
CA PHE A 414 6.68 12.85 -0.08
C PHE A 414 6.66 12.11 1.27
N GLU A 415 7.29 12.67 2.31
CA GLU A 415 7.24 12.22 3.70
C GLU A 415 7.13 13.45 4.64
N PHE A 416 6.14 14.31 4.40
CA PHE A 416 5.97 15.52 5.19
C PHE A 416 5.45 15.18 6.60
N THR A 417 6.25 15.57 7.61
CA THR A 417 5.98 15.44 9.06
C THR A 417 5.57 14.05 9.56
N ARG A 418 5.79 13.00 8.74
CA ARG A 418 5.25 11.62 8.92
C ARG A 418 3.72 11.52 8.98
N LEU A 419 3.00 12.63 8.82
CA LEU A 419 1.53 12.66 8.79
C LEU A 419 1.01 12.36 7.39
N LEU A 420 1.67 12.90 6.36
CA LEU A 420 1.37 12.63 4.97
C LEU A 420 2.58 11.99 4.30
N THR A 421 2.44 10.74 3.89
CA THR A 421 3.49 9.98 3.20
C THR A 421 2.95 9.39 1.91
N GLY A 422 3.78 9.26 0.88
CA GLY A 422 3.35 8.66 -0.38
C GLY A 422 4.01 9.24 -1.62
N GLU A 423 3.38 9.01 -2.75
CA GLU A 423 3.86 9.42 -4.08
C GLU A 423 2.72 9.92 -4.94
N ALA A 424 2.97 10.92 -5.79
CA ALA A 424 2.09 11.32 -6.87
C ALA A 424 2.88 11.65 -8.14
N SER A 425 2.34 11.26 -9.30
CA SER A 425 2.91 11.51 -10.62
C SER A 425 1.81 11.70 -11.66
N ILE A 426 2.18 12.42 -12.72
CA ILE A 426 1.41 12.61 -13.93
C ILE A 426 2.30 12.27 -15.13
N GLY A 427 1.72 11.79 -16.21
CA GLY A 427 2.47 11.44 -17.40
C GLY A 427 1.63 11.36 -18.66
N TYR A 428 2.28 10.97 -19.75
CA TYR A 428 1.64 10.71 -21.02
C TYR A 428 2.14 9.39 -21.60
N LEU A 429 1.24 8.67 -22.25
CA LEU A 429 1.46 7.35 -22.82
C LEU A 429 1.16 7.39 -24.32
N ALA A 430 1.89 6.59 -25.09
CA ALA A 430 1.50 6.20 -26.45
C ALA A 430 1.80 4.71 -26.67
N ARG A 431 0.90 3.99 -27.35
CA ARG A 431 1.06 2.62 -27.82
C ARG A 431 0.53 2.52 -29.25
N LYS A 432 1.36 2.01 -30.16
CA LYS A 432 1.03 1.74 -31.56
C LYS A 432 0.84 0.25 -31.75
N TYR A 433 -0.20 -0.12 -32.48
CA TYR A 433 -0.50 -1.49 -32.90
C TYR A 433 0.07 -1.75 -34.30
N GLU A 434 0.31 -3.01 -34.64
CA GLU A 434 0.76 -3.42 -35.98
C GLU A 434 -0.34 -3.22 -37.02
N ASP A 435 -1.60 -3.47 -36.65
CA ASP A 435 -2.74 -3.26 -37.55
C ASP A 435 -2.96 -1.77 -37.87
N PRO A 436 -2.91 -1.35 -39.14
CA PRO A 436 -3.16 0.04 -39.51
C PRO A 436 -4.62 0.48 -39.30
N ARG A 437 -5.55 -0.43 -39.02
CA ARG A 437 -6.95 -0.11 -38.66
C ARG A 437 -7.13 0.21 -37.18
N LEU A 438 -6.11 -0.02 -36.34
CA LEU A 438 -6.12 0.30 -34.91
C LEU A 438 -5.30 1.57 -34.68
N GLU A 439 -5.97 2.65 -34.25
CA GLU A 439 -5.28 3.93 -33.97
C GLU A 439 -4.26 3.83 -32.84
N VAL A 440 -3.35 4.82 -32.78
CA VAL A 440 -2.37 4.95 -31.71
C VAL A 440 -3.07 5.31 -30.40
N LEU A 441 -3.19 4.31 -29.53
CA LEU A 441 -3.69 4.42 -28.16
C LEU A 441 -2.81 5.38 -27.35
N ARG A 442 -3.38 6.51 -26.94
CA ARG A 442 -2.65 7.59 -26.26
C ARG A 442 -3.49 8.18 -25.14
N GLY A 443 -2.84 8.60 -24.05
CA GLY A 443 -3.58 9.05 -22.88
C GLY A 443 -2.73 9.73 -21.81
N LEU A 444 -3.38 10.64 -21.08
CA LEU A 444 -2.84 11.19 -19.85
C LEU A 444 -2.85 10.10 -18.76
N LEU A 445 -1.71 9.88 -18.12
CA LEU A 445 -1.57 9.00 -16.97
C LEU A 445 -1.64 9.80 -15.68
N THR A 446 -2.43 9.33 -14.72
CA THR A 446 -2.33 9.72 -13.31
C THR A 446 -1.88 8.51 -12.49
N SER A 447 -1.01 8.73 -11.50
CA SER A 447 -0.67 7.70 -10.51
C SER A 447 -0.36 8.34 -9.17
N ALA A 448 -1.05 7.94 -8.11
CA ALA A 448 -0.71 8.35 -6.75
C ALA A 448 -1.03 7.25 -5.75
N SER A 449 -0.27 7.22 -4.66
CA SER A 449 -0.50 6.41 -3.47
C SER A 449 -0.12 7.26 -2.27
N LEU A 450 -1.13 7.86 -1.64
CA LEU A 450 -0.99 8.80 -0.53
C LEU A 450 -1.62 8.18 0.73
N VAL A 451 -0.90 8.24 1.85
CA VAL A 451 -1.36 7.82 3.17
C VAL A 451 -1.29 9.02 4.10
N TRP A 452 -2.45 9.39 4.66
CA TRP A 452 -2.61 10.48 5.60
C TRP A 452 -3.07 9.95 6.96
N SER A 453 -2.17 9.97 7.93
CA SER A 453 -2.45 9.66 9.34
C SER A 453 -3.12 10.87 10.00
N ALA A 454 -4.42 11.07 9.75
CA ALA A 454 -5.18 12.20 10.27
C ALA A 454 -5.25 12.24 11.81
N THR A 455 -5.34 11.07 12.45
CA THR A 455 -5.19 10.90 13.90
C THR A 455 -4.50 9.55 14.20
N PRO A 456 -4.05 9.27 15.44
CA PRO A 456 -3.55 7.95 15.83
C PRO A 456 -4.57 6.80 15.70
N LEU A 457 -5.84 7.11 15.43
CA LEU A 457 -6.93 6.15 15.23
C LEU A 457 -7.59 6.29 13.84
N THR A 458 -7.15 7.24 13.00
CA THR A 458 -7.79 7.51 11.71
C THR A 458 -6.73 7.67 10.61
N THR A 459 -6.74 6.75 9.65
CA THR A 459 -5.86 6.80 8.47
C THR A 459 -6.70 6.94 7.22
N ALA A 460 -6.49 8.01 6.45
CA ALA A 460 -7.03 8.15 5.11
C ALA A 460 -5.99 7.71 4.08
N ARG A 461 -6.44 7.09 3.00
CA ARG A 461 -5.62 6.67 1.87
C ARG A 461 -6.26 7.18 0.59
N PHE A 462 -5.46 7.74 -0.31
CA PHE A 462 -5.88 8.07 -1.66
C PHE A 462 -4.98 7.35 -2.66
N THR A 463 -5.60 6.60 -3.56
CA THR A 463 -4.92 5.88 -4.63
C THR A 463 -5.55 6.29 -5.96
N THR A 464 -4.74 6.68 -6.94
CA THR A 464 -5.20 6.78 -8.33
C THR A 464 -4.23 6.06 -9.23
N THR A 465 -4.75 5.42 -10.27
CA THR A 465 -3.96 4.72 -11.29
C THR A 465 -4.68 4.85 -12.63
N THR A 466 -3.94 5.15 -13.69
CA THR A 466 -4.37 4.95 -15.07
C THR A 466 -3.68 3.72 -15.64
N SER A 467 -4.44 2.77 -16.19
CA SER A 467 -3.95 1.59 -16.89
C SER A 467 -4.45 1.56 -18.34
N ILE A 468 -3.80 0.74 -19.16
CA ILE A 468 -4.37 0.26 -20.42
C ILE A 468 -4.74 -1.20 -20.20
N ASP A 469 -5.98 -1.54 -20.53
CA ASP A 469 -6.46 -2.90 -20.47
C ASP A 469 -6.71 -3.42 -21.89
N GLU A 470 -6.32 -4.68 -22.10
CA GLU A 470 -6.58 -5.38 -23.37
C GLU A 470 -8.09 -5.66 -23.53
N THR A 471 -8.58 -5.55 -24.76
CA THR A 471 -9.99 -5.79 -25.08
C THR A 471 -10.16 -6.54 -26.38
N THR A 472 -11.04 -7.54 -26.40
CA THR A 472 -11.36 -8.29 -27.62
C THR A 472 -12.47 -7.63 -28.44
N VAL A 473 -12.87 -6.39 -28.13
CA VAL A 473 -13.90 -5.69 -28.91
C VAL A 473 -13.33 -5.34 -30.30
N PRO A 474 -14.03 -5.68 -31.40
CA PRO A 474 -13.57 -5.38 -32.76
C PRO A 474 -13.31 -3.88 -32.96
N GLY A 475 -12.19 -3.54 -33.61
CA GLY A 475 -11.82 -2.16 -33.93
C GLY A 475 -11.34 -1.31 -32.74
N VAL A 476 -11.31 -1.86 -31.52
CA VAL A 476 -10.85 -1.14 -30.32
C VAL A 476 -9.40 -1.54 -30.01
N PRO A 477 -8.42 -0.61 -30.09
CA PRO A 477 -7.03 -0.93 -29.76
C PRO A 477 -6.84 -1.32 -28.30
N GLY A 478 -7.49 -0.60 -27.38
CA GLY A 478 -7.41 -0.84 -25.95
C GLY A 478 -8.37 0.04 -25.16
N VAL A 479 -8.51 -0.24 -23.87
CA VAL A 479 -9.33 0.54 -22.94
C VAL A 479 -8.42 1.34 -22.03
N LEU A 480 -8.61 2.66 -21.98
CA LEU A 480 -7.92 3.51 -21.01
C LEU A 480 -8.76 3.56 -19.74
N THR A 481 -8.38 2.76 -18.73
CA THR A 481 -9.08 2.78 -17.43
C THR A 481 -8.39 3.72 -16.45
N ARG A 482 -9.15 4.61 -15.83
CA ARG A 482 -8.70 5.49 -14.74
C ARG A 482 -9.46 5.16 -13.47
N LEU A 483 -8.75 4.88 -12.37
CA LEU A 483 -9.36 4.73 -11.05
C LEU A 483 -8.92 5.84 -10.09
N TYR A 484 -9.85 6.19 -9.20
CA TYR A 484 -9.65 7.08 -8.05
C TYR A 484 -10.32 6.44 -6.83
N THR A 485 -9.52 6.01 -5.87
CA THR A 485 -9.96 5.32 -4.66
C THR A 485 -9.62 6.16 -3.44
N VAL A 486 -10.62 6.43 -2.59
CA VAL A 486 -10.45 6.98 -1.24
C VAL A 486 -10.82 5.88 -0.25
N GLN A 487 -9.96 5.62 0.72
CA GLN A 487 -10.24 4.71 1.84
C GLN A 487 -9.97 5.43 3.17
N VAL A 488 -10.83 5.22 4.16
CA VAL A 488 -10.69 5.76 5.51
C VAL A 488 -10.83 4.62 6.51
N ASP A 489 -9.74 4.31 7.19
CA ASP A 489 -9.64 3.35 8.28
C ASP A 489 -9.85 4.10 9.60
N HIS A 490 -10.79 3.68 10.45
CA HIS A 490 -11.00 4.27 11.78
C HIS A 490 -11.15 3.21 12.89
N ASP A 491 -10.26 3.29 13.89
CA ASP A 491 -10.27 2.45 15.09
C ASP A 491 -11.07 3.12 16.21
N PHE A 492 -12.37 2.79 16.32
CA PHE A 492 -13.19 3.21 17.47
C PHE A 492 -12.64 2.66 18.79
N ARG A 493 -12.13 1.42 18.75
CA ARG A 493 -11.47 0.70 19.84
C ARG A 493 -10.39 -0.19 19.23
N ARG A 494 -9.42 -0.64 20.03
CA ARG A 494 -8.39 -1.61 19.58
C ARG A 494 -8.99 -2.89 18.95
N TRP A 495 -10.19 -3.27 19.40
CA TRP A 495 -10.97 -4.42 18.95
C TRP A 495 -12.08 -4.10 17.93
N LEU A 496 -12.28 -2.83 17.56
CA LEU A 496 -13.33 -2.41 16.63
C LEU A 496 -12.81 -1.37 15.63
N THR A 497 -12.65 -1.82 14.38
CA THR A 497 -12.22 -0.99 13.25
C THR A 497 -13.37 -0.90 12.24
N ALA A 498 -13.66 0.30 11.74
CA ALA A 498 -14.48 0.47 10.54
C ALA A 498 -13.62 0.97 9.38
N ILE A 499 -13.92 0.52 8.17
CA ILE A 499 -13.24 0.92 6.94
C ILE A 499 -14.30 1.36 5.94
N GLY A 500 -14.30 2.64 5.58
CA GLY A 500 -15.08 3.16 4.46
C GLY A 500 -14.19 3.29 3.23
N LYS A 501 -14.63 2.82 2.07
CA LYS A 501 -13.90 2.92 0.81
C LYS A 501 -14.85 3.33 -0.31
N PHE A 502 -14.43 4.32 -1.09
CA PHE A 502 -15.11 4.82 -2.27
C PHE A 502 -14.16 4.71 -3.46
N THR A 503 -14.65 4.19 -4.58
CA THR A 503 -13.92 4.13 -5.85
C THR A 503 -14.78 4.76 -6.94
N TYR A 504 -14.20 5.72 -7.67
CA TYR A 504 -14.72 6.23 -8.92
C TYR A 504 -13.76 5.82 -10.05
N GLY A 505 -14.29 5.47 -11.22
CA GLY A 505 -13.47 5.18 -12.38
C GLY A 505 -14.16 5.45 -13.71
N THR A 506 -13.34 5.59 -14.76
CA THR A 506 -13.77 5.71 -16.15
C THR A 506 -13.06 4.66 -16.99
N GLN A 507 -13.76 4.10 -17.98
CA GLN A 507 -13.21 3.18 -18.98
C GLN A 507 -13.53 3.75 -20.36
N ASP A 508 -12.52 4.31 -21.02
CA ASP A 508 -12.66 4.94 -22.31
C ASP A 508 -12.15 3.98 -23.41
N TYR A 509 -13.08 3.36 -24.14
CA TYR A 509 -12.79 2.44 -25.23
C TYR A 509 -12.40 3.27 -26.46
N GLN A 510 -11.12 3.28 -26.79
CA GLN A 510 -10.60 4.17 -27.84
C GLN A 510 -11.09 3.73 -29.23
N GLU A 511 -11.30 4.67 -30.15
CA GLU A 511 -12.01 4.45 -31.43
C GLU A 511 -13.39 3.78 -31.31
N ASN A 512 -13.98 3.77 -30.12
CA ASN A 512 -15.35 3.34 -29.89
C ASN A 512 -16.18 4.52 -29.35
N PHE A 513 -17.50 4.46 -29.56
CA PHE A 513 -18.41 5.38 -28.91
C PHE A 513 -18.66 5.01 -27.42
N ARG A 514 -18.28 3.80 -26.98
CA ARG A 514 -18.44 3.34 -25.59
C ARG A 514 -17.53 4.08 -24.60
N SER A 515 -18.13 4.68 -23.58
CA SER A 515 -17.45 5.12 -22.37
C SER A 515 -18.27 4.69 -21.16
N ASP A 516 -17.62 3.97 -20.24
CA ASP A 516 -18.25 3.45 -19.02
C ASP A 516 -17.70 4.17 -17.78
N LYS A 517 -18.57 4.39 -16.79
CA LYS A 517 -18.22 4.93 -15.47
C LYS A 517 -18.52 3.90 -14.40
N ILE A 518 -17.60 3.75 -13.46
CA ILE A 518 -17.68 2.79 -12.36
C ILE A 518 -17.73 3.56 -11.06
N TYR A 519 -18.71 3.22 -10.21
CA TYR A 519 -18.79 3.69 -8.83
C TYR A 519 -18.84 2.47 -7.91
N SER A 520 -18.00 2.44 -6.88
CA SER A 520 -18.07 1.42 -5.81
C SER A 520 -18.02 2.10 -4.44
N ILE A 521 -19.01 1.82 -3.60
CA ILE A 521 -19.07 2.24 -2.20
C ILE A 521 -19.00 0.98 -1.35
N GLU A 522 -18.03 0.91 -0.45
CA GLU A 522 -17.72 -0.26 0.37
C GLU A 522 -17.58 0.15 1.83
N GLY A 523 -18.33 -0.48 2.73
CA GLY A 523 -18.20 -0.35 4.17
C GLY A 523 -17.87 -1.68 4.80
N ASN A 524 -16.78 -1.75 5.57
CA ASN A 524 -16.42 -2.92 6.37
C ASN A 524 -16.45 -2.57 7.86
N LEU A 525 -16.89 -3.52 8.69
CA LEU A 525 -16.79 -3.47 10.14
C LEU A 525 -16.04 -4.72 10.62
N ILE A 526 -14.93 -4.52 11.33
CA ILE A 526 -14.05 -5.59 11.82
C ILE A 526 -14.08 -5.59 13.36
N TYR A 527 -14.60 -6.68 13.92
CA TYR A 527 -14.62 -6.96 15.35
C TYR A 527 -13.56 -8.02 15.69
N LYS A 528 -12.48 -7.60 16.34
CA LYS A 528 -11.32 -8.46 16.64
C LYS A 528 -11.57 -9.15 17.99
N MET A 529 -11.93 -10.44 17.97
CA MET A 529 -12.22 -11.22 19.19
C MET A 529 -10.93 -11.62 19.91
N SER A 530 -9.96 -12.13 19.15
CA SER A 530 -8.60 -12.42 19.59
C SER A 530 -7.59 -12.00 18.51
N ARG A 531 -6.30 -12.29 18.72
CA ARG A 531 -5.29 -12.08 17.66
C ARG A 531 -5.53 -13.00 16.46
N GLU A 532 -6.09 -14.17 16.73
CA GLU A 532 -6.29 -15.26 15.80
C GLU A 532 -7.68 -15.23 15.15
N LEU A 533 -8.71 -14.74 15.83
CA LEU A 533 -10.09 -14.72 15.33
C LEU A 533 -10.66 -13.30 15.28
N TRP A 534 -10.98 -12.85 14.07
CA TRP A 534 -11.77 -11.62 13.83
C TRP A 534 -13.11 -11.99 13.17
N VAL A 535 -14.16 -11.22 13.47
CA VAL A 535 -15.44 -11.22 12.75
C VAL A 535 -15.47 -10.00 11.84
N LYS A 536 -15.90 -10.17 10.59
CA LYS A 536 -15.96 -9.10 9.59
C LYS A 536 -17.34 -9.07 8.94
N ALA A 537 -17.95 -7.89 8.92
CA ALA A 537 -19.13 -7.60 8.12
C ALA A 537 -18.75 -6.63 6.99
N GLN A 538 -19.31 -6.82 5.79
CA GLN A 538 -19.06 -5.99 4.63
C GLN A 538 -20.37 -5.69 3.89
N VAL A 539 -20.54 -4.44 3.47
CA VAL A 539 -21.57 -4.02 2.52
C VAL A 539 -20.88 -3.29 1.38
N ARG A 540 -21.13 -3.71 0.14
CA ARG A 540 -20.60 -3.08 -1.07
C ARG A 540 -21.73 -2.79 -2.06
N ARG A 541 -21.73 -1.62 -2.69
CA ARG A 541 -22.61 -1.25 -3.80
C ARG A 541 -21.74 -0.83 -4.97
N ASP A 542 -21.83 -1.60 -6.05
CA ASP A 542 -21.09 -1.39 -7.29
C ASP A 542 -22.06 -1.00 -8.42
N ILE A 543 -21.79 0.10 -9.10
CA ILE A 543 -22.61 0.66 -10.20
C ILE A 543 -21.72 0.83 -11.42
N LEU A 544 -22.21 0.36 -12.57
CA LEU A 544 -21.65 0.59 -13.90
C LEU A 544 -22.67 1.44 -14.68
N GLU A 545 -22.29 2.66 -15.05
CA GLU A 545 -23.05 3.49 -15.98
C GLU A 545 -22.35 3.45 -17.33
N SER A 546 -23.04 2.98 -18.37
CA SER A 546 -22.54 3.00 -19.74
C SER A 546 -23.41 3.90 -20.59
N ASN A 547 -22.80 4.56 -21.58
CA ASN A 547 -23.56 5.22 -22.63
C ASN A 547 -24.13 4.26 -23.69
N ILE A 548 -23.77 2.96 -23.63
CA ILE A 548 -24.40 1.93 -24.45
C ILE A 548 -25.72 1.49 -23.81
N ALA A 549 -26.81 1.62 -24.56
CA ALA A 549 -28.12 1.16 -24.14
C ALA A 549 -28.08 -0.33 -23.76
N GLY A 550 -28.48 -0.66 -22.53
CA GLY A 550 -28.45 -2.04 -22.04
C GLY A 550 -27.13 -2.53 -21.43
N ALA A 551 -26.10 -1.69 -21.31
CA ALA A 551 -24.84 -2.05 -20.62
C ALA A 551 -24.74 -1.54 -19.17
N SER A 552 -25.57 -0.58 -18.77
CA SER A 552 -25.61 -0.06 -17.39
C SER A 552 -26.17 -1.10 -16.40
N THR A 553 -25.49 -1.30 -15.27
CA THR A 553 -25.86 -2.31 -14.26
C THR A 553 -25.54 -1.82 -12.85
N ALA A 554 -26.20 -2.40 -11.85
CA ALA A 554 -25.85 -2.19 -10.45
C ALA A 554 -25.99 -3.49 -9.66
N ALA A 555 -25.15 -3.65 -8.63
CA ALA A 555 -25.22 -4.75 -7.68
C ALA A 555 -24.85 -4.28 -6.26
N THR A 556 -25.63 -4.71 -5.28
CA THR A 556 -25.31 -4.70 -3.85
C THR A 556 -24.80 -6.07 -3.45
N VAL A 557 -23.83 -6.11 -2.54
CA VAL A 557 -23.27 -7.31 -1.92
C VAL A 557 -23.24 -7.07 -0.41
N VAL A 558 -23.80 -7.99 0.37
CA VAL A 558 -23.73 -7.99 1.83
C VAL A 558 -23.10 -9.30 2.27
N MET A 559 -22.06 -9.24 3.08
CA MET A 559 -21.32 -10.40 3.58
C MET A 559 -21.05 -10.31 5.07
N LEU A 560 -21.01 -11.45 5.73
CA LEU A 560 -20.60 -11.64 7.12
C LEU A 560 -19.70 -12.87 7.18
N GLY A 561 -18.62 -12.78 7.96
CA GLY A 561 -17.70 -13.90 8.09
C GLY A 561 -16.68 -13.77 9.20
N VAL A 562 -15.74 -14.70 9.18
CA VAL A 562 -14.64 -14.82 10.14
C VAL A 562 -13.31 -14.83 9.42
N ARG A 563 -12.31 -14.21 10.03
CA ARG A 563 -10.90 -14.31 9.63
C ARG A 563 -10.16 -15.04 10.73
N LEU A 564 -9.57 -16.18 10.35
CA LEU A 564 -8.61 -16.93 11.15
C LEU A 564 -7.21 -16.52 10.72
N GLN A 565 -6.32 -16.22 11.66
CA GLN A 565 -4.94 -15.81 11.35
C GLN A 565 -3.92 -16.23 12.40
N ARG A 566 -2.64 -16.21 12.03
CA ARG A 566 -1.51 -16.57 12.88
C ARG A 566 -0.36 -15.60 12.68
#